data_AF-A0A392S9C4-F1
#
_entry.id   AF-A0A392S9C4-F1
#
_cell.length_a   1.000
_cell.length_b   1.000
_cell.length_c   1.000
_cell.angle_alpha   90.00
_cell.angle_beta   90.00
_cell.angle_gamma   90.00
#
_symmetry.space_group_name_H-M   'P 1'
#
loop_
_entity.id
_entity.type
_entity.pdbx_description
1 polymer ?
#
loop_
_entity_poly.entity_id
_entity_poly.type
_entity_poly.pdbx_seq_one_letter_code
_entity_poly.pdbx_strand_id
1 'polypeptide(L)' 'MRNSKRKKGDMVFKIDLEKAYDNVSWDFLQSCLHQNDFPPITIKLIMYCVSSSSLSIIWNGCRLPCFTPTRGLRQ' A
#
# COMPACT_ATOMS: atom_id res chain seq x y z
N MET A 1 20.95 -46.52 -11.00
CA MET A 1 20.21 -45.25 -10.80
C MET A 1 19.61 -45.26 -9.40
N ARG A 2 19.90 -44.25 -8.58
CA ARG A 2 19.53 -44.22 -7.16
C ARG A 2 18.18 -43.50 -7.00
N ASN A 3 17.10 -44.26 -6.87
CA ASN A 3 15.75 -43.70 -6.71
C ASN A 3 15.54 -43.24 -5.26
N SER A 4 15.31 -41.94 -5.06
CA SER A 4 14.97 -41.35 -3.76
C SER A 4 13.53 -41.71 -3.37
N LYS A 5 13.33 -42.21 -2.14
CA LYS A 5 12.01 -42.53 -1.55
C LYS A 5 11.35 -41.34 -0.83
N ARG A 6 11.88 -40.12 -0.95
CA ARG A 6 11.28 -38.95 -0.29
C ARG A 6 9.91 -38.65 -0.89
N LYS A 7 8.87 -38.60 -0.05
CA LYS A 7 7.55 -38.04 -0.40
C LYS A 7 7.75 -36.67 -1.05
N LYS A 8 6.99 -36.37 -2.11
CA LYS A 8 6.97 -35.05 -2.78
C LYS A 8 7.06 -33.96 -1.71
N GLY A 9 8.14 -33.17 -1.73
CA GLY A 9 8.32 -32.08 -0.77
C GLY A 9 7.38 -30.93 -1.11
N ASP A 10 6.86 -30.25 -0.08
CA ASP A 10 6.05 -29.05 -0.24
C ASP A 10 6.95 -27.84 -0.53
N MET A 11 6.42 -26.90 -1.32
CA MET A 11 7.11 -25.64 -1.69
C MET A 11 6.29 -24.46 -1.18
N VAL A 12 6.96 -23.48 -0.58
CA VAL A 12 6.35 -22.24 -0.09
C VAL A 12 6.99 -21.04 -0.79
N PHE A 13 6.15 -20.13 -1.26
CA PHE A 13 6.58 -18.82 -1.74
C PHE A 13 6.28 -17.76 -0.69
N LYS A 14 7.31 -17.02 -0.28
CA LYS A 14 7.15 -15.83 0.55
C LYS A 14 7.33 -14.60 -0.33
N ILE A 15 6.31 -13.75 -0.35
CA ILE A 15 6.35 -12.45 -1.02
C ILE A 15 6.29 -11.39 0.08
N ASP A 16 7.24 -10.49 0.07
CA ASP A 16 7.28 -9.33 0.97
C ASP A 16 7.17 -8.06 0.12
N LEU A 17 6.36 -7.11 0.58
CA LEU A 17 6.08 -5.89 -0.15
C LEU A 17 6.92 -4.75 0.42
N GLU A 18 7.82 -4.22 -0.41
CA GLU A 18 8.62 -3.07 -0.01
C GLU A 18 7.72 -1.85 0.24
N LYS A 19 7.80 -1.30 1.46
CA LYS A 19 7.08 -0.08 1.86
C LYS A 19 5.61 -0.12 1.44
N ALA A 20 4.92 -1.18 1.83
CA ALA A 20 3.56 -1.49 1.37
C ALA A 20 2.61 -0.29 1.48
N TYR A 21 2.71 0.49 2.57
CA TYR A 21 1.90 1.69 2.78
C TYR A 21 2.30 2.85 1.89
N ASP A 22 3.60 3.15 1.73
CA ASP A 22 4.06 4.25 0.88
C ASP A 22 3.76 4.02 -0.60
N ASN A 23 3.68 2.75 -1.01
CA ASN A 23 3.51 2.35 -2.39
C ASN A 23 2.05 2.07 -2.80
N VAL A 24 1.04 2.32 -1.96
CA VAL A 24 -0.37 2.14 -2.38
C VAL A 24 -0.73 3.15 -3.48
N SER A 25 -1.18 2.69 -4.64
CA SER A 25 -1.78 3.56 -5.66
C SER A 25 -3.19 3.96 -5.23
N TRP A 26 -3.50 5.25 -5.27
CA TRP A 26 -4.83 5.76 -4.93
C TRP A 26 -5.90 5.37 -5.96
N ASP A 27 -5.55 5.32 -7.24
CA ASP A 27 -6.46 4.84 -8.28
C ASP A 27 -6.83 3.37 -8.07
N PHE A 28 -5.85 2.55 -7.65
CA PHE A 28 -6.08 1.15 -7.29
C PHE A 28 -6.97 1.04 -6.05
N LEU A 29 -6.67 1.81 -5.00
CA LEU A 29 -7.48 1.85 -3.78
C LEU A 29 -8.94 2.23 -4.09
N GLN A 30 -9.16 3.28 -4.87
CA GLN A 30 -10.49 3.72 -5.27
C GLN A 30 -11.22 2.64 -6.06
N SER A 31 -10.53 2.01 -7.01
CA SER A 31 -11.08 0.90 -7.80
C SER A 31 -11.48 -0.29 -6.93
N CYS A 32 -10.65 -0.66 -5.95
CA CYS A 32 -10.98 -1.71 -4.99
C CYS A 32 -12.22 -1.36 -4.17
N LEU A 33 -12.33 -0.13 -3.66
CA LEU A 33 -13.50 0.29 -2.88
C LEU A 33 -14.79 0.23 -3.71
N HIS A 34 -14.73 0.64 -4.98
CA HIS A 34 -15.87 0.49 -5.90
C HIS A 34 -16.22 -0.97 -6.18
N GLN A 35 -15.23 -1.84 -6.41
CA GLN A 35 -15.45 -3.27 -6.67
C GLN A 35 -15.99 -4.03 -5.47
N ASN A 36 -15.77 -3.53 -4.25
CA ASN A 36 -16.31 -4.11 -3.02
C ASN A 36 -17.62 -3.43 -2.58
N ASP A 37 -18.30 -2.71 -3.48
CA ASP A 37 -19.62 -2.10 -3.26
C ASP A 37 -19.70 -1.16 -2.05
N PHE A 38 -18.62 -0.45 -1.73
CA PHE A 38 -18.65 0.55 -0.67
C PHE A 38 -19.62 1.69 -1.03
N PRO A 39 -20.38 2.24 -0.06
CA PRO A 39 -21.27 3.37 -0.33
C PRO A 39 -20.49 4.56 -0.91
N PRO A 40 -21.02 5.28 -1.91
CA PRO A 40 -20.30 6.37 -2.58
C PRO A 40 -19.80 7.46 -1.63
N ILE A 41 -20.56 7.74 -0.56
CA ILE A 41 -20.18 8.72 0.48
C ILE A 41 -18.92 8.27 1.24
N THR A 42 -18.80 6.98 1.53
CA THR A 42 -17.66 6.37 2.22
C THR A 42 -16.43 6.39 1.34
N ILE A 43 -16.58 6.04 0.06
CA ILE A 43 -15.48 6.12 -0.92
C ILE A 43 -14.97 7.55 -1.01
N LYS A 44 -15.87 8.53 -1.15
CA LYS A 44 -15.50 9.94 -1.22
C LYS A 44 -14.74 10.40 0.04
N LEU A 45 -15.18 9.97 1.22
CA LEU A 45 -14.52 10.31 2.48
C LEU A 45 -13.11 9.72 2.56
N ILE A 46 -12.96 8.42 2.26
CA ILE A 46 -11.66 7.73 2.26
C ILE A 46 -10.71 8.40 1.25
N MET A 47 -11.18 8.65 0.03
CA MET A 47 -10.36 9.28 -1.01
C MET A 47 -9.96 10.70 -0.66
N TYR A 48 -10.86 11.47 -0.02
CA TYR A 48 -10.51 12.80 0.51
C TYR A 48 -9.41 12.70 1.57
N CYS A 49 -9.54 11.78 2.53
CA CYS A 49 -8.55 11.61 3.60
C CYS A 49 -7.15 11.27 3.09
N VAL A 50 -7.02 10.42 2.06
CA VAL A 50 -5.70 10.05 1.53
C VAL A 50 -5.12 11.14 0.62
N SER A 51 -5.96 11.80 -0.20
CA SER A 51 -5.50 12.75 -1.21
C SER A 51 -5.28 14.17 -0.73
N SER A 52 -5.93 14.60 0.35
CA SER A 52 -5.84 15.98 0.85
C SER A 52 -4.65 16.22 1.79
N SER A 53 -3.78 15.23 1.99
CA SER A 53 -2.69 15.33 2.95
C SER A 53 -1.54 16.18 2.42
N SER A 54 -0.95 17.02 3.28
CA SER A 54 0.31 17.71 3.02
C SER A 54 1.33 17.27 4.05
N LEU A 55 2.51 16.87 3.58
CA LEU A 55 3.57 16.32 4.41
C LEU A 55 4.81 17.21 4.33
N SER A 56 5.59 17.23 5.40
CA SER A 56 6.92 17.84 5.43
C SER A 56 7.86 16.91 6.18
N ILE A 57 9.08 16.77 5.70
CA ILE A 57 10.08 15.92 6.34
C ILE A 57 10.86 16.76 7.35
N ILE A 58 11.06 16.24 8.55
CA ILE A 58 12.03 16.80 9.50
C ILE A 58 13.36 16.12 9.23
N TRP A 59 14.35 16.88 8.79
CA TRP A 59 15.69 16.41 8.48
C TRP A 59 16.69 17.13 9.38
N ASN A 60 17.40 16.39 10.23
CA ASN A 60 18.36 16.91 11.21
C ASN A 60 17.78 18.05 12.10
N GLY A 61 16.52 17.92 12.53
CA GLY A 61 15.83 18.93 13.33
C GLY A 61 15.28 20.11 12.53
N CYS A 62 15.59 20.22 11.24
CA CYS A 62 15.06 21.24 10.34
C CYS A 62 13.85 20.71 9.57
N ARG A 63 12.75 21.48 9.55
CA ARG A 63 11.58 21.15 8.74
C ARG A 63 11.82 21.55 7.29
N LEU A 64 11.79 20.57 6.39
CA LEU A 64 11.85 20.79 4.94
C LEU A 64 10.52 21.35 4.42
N PRO A 65 10.51 21.95 3.20
CA PRO A 65 9.27 22.42 2.58
C PRO A 65 8.20 21.33 2.50
N CYS A 66 6.95 21.74 2.61
CA CYS A 66 5.83 20.82 2.45
C CYS A 66 5.71 20.34 1.00
N PHE A 67 5.26 19.11 0.84
CA PHE A 67 4.88 18.52 -0.44
C PHE A 67 3.55 17.79 -0.30
N THR A 68 2.88 17.57 -1.42
CA THR A 68 1.64 16.81 -1.49
C THR A 68 1.99 15.42 -2.02
N PRO A 69 1.75 14.34 -1.26
CA PRO A 69 1.91 12.98 -1.76
C PRO A 69 1.00 12.73 -2.95
N THR A 70 1.42 11.87 -3.86
CA THR A 70 0.60 11.42 -5.00
C THR A 70 0.14 9.97 -4.87
N ARG A 71 0.66 9.26 -3.87
CA ARG A 71 0.38 7.87 -3.55
C ARG A 71 0.72 7.60 -2.08
N GLY A 72 0.37 6.40 -1.64
CA GLY A 72 0.69 5.88 -0.34
C GLY A 72 -0.34 6.22 0.73
N LEU A 73 -0.18 5.61 1.91
CA LEU A 73 -1.04 5.80 3.06
C LEU A 73 -0.21 6.36 4.20
N ARG A 74 -0.78 7.32 4.93
CA ARG A 74 -0.16 7.86 6.13
C ARG A 74 -0.20 6.79 7.24
N GLN A 75 0.97 6.42 7.76
CA GLN A 75 1.12 5.57 8.95
C GLN A 75 0.98 6.37 10.24
#